data_AF-A0AAU5YYT7-F1
#
_entry.id   AF-A0AAU5YYT7-F1
#
_cell.length_a   1.000
_cell.length_b   1.000
_cell.length_c   1.000
_cell.angle_alpha   90.00
_cell.angle_beta   90.00
_cell.angle_gamma   90.00
#
_symmetry.space_group_name_H-M   'P 1'
#
loop_
_entity.id
_entity.type
_entity.pdbx_description
1 polymer ?
#
loop_
_entity_poly.entity_id
_entity_poly.type
_entity_poly.pdbx_seq_one_letter_code
_entity_poly.pdbx_strand_id
1 'polypeptide(L)'
;MRTLVNDSERNLTVVENDELRRYELLVAGTTVGTLDFRVLGPRRVLGHTEITEDQRGRGLATALINAVLDDLIAEGVRITNYCPAVERFLQRHPEYVVVLDPLHPPIQPRSRPRAGGRQQMDRSGPLQQIVHAQHSRLRELAARSQDPSTDGFERRRITDQFAAVAAQHAAAVADVLLTAATTSSGDDAAVLLENLRQFEQAPRVLKGRAYGDARFLDLSATETWREAERLLAEHESWETRVVSGLERVRGTEGSTELARALAKRQWSSPTRPHPNSPHAGVAGRIARQLWRIADSTWDELEGRGLPTEPMEHANQHTAFSLYLFGTTDDADPTAGPDTPHTHQDPGNQ
;
A
#
# COMPACT_ATOMS: atom_id res chain seq x y z
N MET A 1 -5.02 12.60 -23.24
CA MET A 1 -5.78 13.02 -22.04
C MET A 1 -7.22 13.31 -22.44
N ARG A 2 -8.19 12.86 -21.65
CA ARG A 2 -9.64 13.08 -21.87
C ARG A 2 -10.20 13.90 -20.70
N THR A 3 -10.97 14.95 -20.95
CA THR A 3 -11.60 15.74 -19.88
C THR A 3 -12.90 15.09 -19.43
N LEU A 4 -13.04 14.83 -18.14
CA LEU A 4 -14.24 14.28 -17.51
C LEU A 4 -15.17 15.41 -17.05
N VAL A 5 -14.60 16.41 -16.37
CA VAL A 5 -15.34 17.54 -15.81
C VAL A 5 -14.56 18.82 -16.06
N ASN A 6 -15.26 19.89 -16.44
CA ASN A 6 -14.73 21.24 -16.49
C ASN A 6 -15.72 22.19 -15.79
N ASP A 7 -15.39 22.59 -14.58
CA ASP A 7 -16.14 23.55 -13.77
C ASP A 7 -15.42 24.90 -13.80
N SER A 8 -15.94 25.78 -14.67
CA SER A 8 -15.39 27.12 -14.89
C SER A 8 -15.64 28.06 -13.72
N GLU A 9 -16.65 27.82 -12.89
CA GLU A 9 -16.98 28.66 -11.74
C GLU A 9 -16.02 28.41 -10.57
N ARG A 10 -15.58 27.15 -10.42
CA ARG A 10 -14.61 26.74 -9.38
C ARG A 10 -13.17 26.63 -9.89
N ASN A 11 -12.94 26.90 -11.17
CA ASN A 11 -11.66 26.66 -11.87
C ASN A 11 -11.12 25.24 -11.66
N LEU A 12 -12.03 24.25 -11.63
CA LEU A 12 -11.70 22.83 -11.42
C LEU A 12 -11.82 22.08 -12.74
N THR A 13 -10.84 21.25 -13.05
CA THR A 13 -10.89 20.36 -14.22
C THR A 13 -10.44 18.97 -13.81
N VAL A 14 -11.22 17.94 -14.14
CA VAL A 14 -10.81 16.54 -13.98
C VAL A 14 -10.49 15.97 -15.34
N VAL A 15 -9.31 15.39 -15.49
CA VAL A 15 -8.86 14.77 -16.73
C VAL A 15 -8.38 13.35 -16.48
N GLU A 16 -8.63 12.46 -17.42
CA GLU A 16 -8.03 11.15 -17.51
C GLU A 16 -6.74 11.24 -18.33
N ASN A 17 -5.65 10.82 -17.69
CA ASN A 17 -4.35 10.65 -18.32
C ASN A 17 -4.06 9.16 -18.49
N ASP A 18 -4.43 8.60 -19.64
CA ASP A 18 -4.27 7.18 -19.91
C ASP A 18 -2.79 6.75 -20.03
N GLU A 19 -1.90 7.64 -20.49
CA GLU A 19 -0.46 7.38 -20.58
C GLU A 19 0.16 7.17 -19.20
N LEU A 20 -0.24 7.97 -18.22
CA LEU A 20 0.21 7.87 -16.82
C LEU A 20 -0.70 7.00 -15.94
N ARG A 21 -1.76 6.43 -16.52
CA ARG A 21 -2.75 5.58 -15.84
C ARG A 21 -3.30 6.23 -14.56
N ARG A 22 -3.71 7.49 -14.67
CA ARG A 22 -4.29 8.26 -13.56
C ARG A 22 -5.33 9.26 -14.01
N TYR A 23 -6.22 9.62 -13.10
CA TYR A 23 -7.02 10.83 -13.21
C TYR A 23 -6.30 11.96 -12.49
N GLU A 24 -6.37 13.16 -13.05
CA GLU A 24 -5.74 14.35 -12.52
C GLU A 24 -6.83 15.41 -12.27
N LEU A 25 -6.78 15.99 -11.07
CA LEU A 25 -7.57 17.17 -10.71
C LEU A 25 -6.69 18.41 -10.86
N LEU A 26 -7.10 19.33 -11.72
CA LEU A 26 -6.45 20.60 -11.95
C LEU A 26 -7.25 21.74 -11.31
N VAL A 27 -6.54 22.63 -10.61
CA VAL A 27 -7.05 23.93 -10.15
C VAL A 27 -6.30 25.01 -10.89
N ALA A 28 -7.03 25.84 -11.65
CA ALA A 28 -6.44 26.91 -12.47
C ALA A 28 -5.27 26.42 -13.37
N GLY A 29 -5.40 25.20 -13.90
CA GLY A 29 -4.39 24.57 -14.78
C GLY A 29 -3.21 23.89 -14.07
N THR A 30 -3.16 23.91 -12.73
CA THR A 30 -2.13 23.19 -11.96
C THR A 30 -2.72 21.89 -11.40
N THR A 31 -2.04 20.75 -11.60
CA THR A 31 -2.45 19.48 -10.99
C THR A 31 -2.29 19.53 -9.47
N VAL A 32 -3.40 19.40 -8.76
CA VAL A 32 -3.49 19.43 -7.29
C VAL A 32 -3.98 18.12 -6.69
N GLY A 33 -4.37 17.16 -7.53
CA GLY A 33 -4.82 15.86 -7.07
C GLY A 33 -4.71 14.78 -8.12
N THR A 34 -4.54 13.54 -7.69
CA THR A 34 -4.45 12.38 -8.57
C THR A 34 -5.24 11.20 -8.02
N LEU A 35 -5.74 10.36 -8.93
CA LEU A 35 -6.31 9.05 -8.63
C LEU A 35 -5.76 8.02 -9.61
N ASP A 36 -4.90 7.13 -9.14
CA ASP A 36 -4.27 6.11 -9.97
C ASP A 36 -5.23 4.96 -10.29
N PHE A 37 -5.16 4.47 -11.53
CA PHE A 37 -5.96 3.33 -11.98
C PHE A 37 -5.14 2.32 -12.78
N ARG A 38 -5.68 1.11 -12.94
CA ARG A 38 -5.27 0.16 -13.98
C ARG A 38 -6.47 -0.30 -14.79
N VAL A 39 -6.23 -0.66 -16.04
CA VAL A 39 -7.24 -1.32 -16.88
C VAL A 39 -7.01 -2.82 -16.80
N LEU A 40 -8.05 -3.57 -16.44
CA LEU A 40 -7.98 -5.02 -16.29
C LEU A 40 -9.20 -5.65 -16.95
N GLY A 41 -9.04 -6.07 -18.20
CA GLY A 41 -10.17 -6.51 -19.02
C GLY A 41 -11.24 -5.40 -19.11
N PRO A 42 -12.51 -5.67 -18.80
CA PRO A 42 -13.59 -4.68 -18.87
C PRO A 42 -13.72 -3.79 -17.63
N ARG A 43 -12.82 -3.89 -16.64
CA ARG A 43 -12.91 -3.15 -15.37
C ARG A 43 -11.70 -2.26 -15.12
N ARG A 44 -11.87 -1.26 -14.25
CA ARG A 44 -10.77 -0.45 -13.70
C ARG A 44 -10.43 -0.82 -12.27
N VAL A 45 -9.15 -0.87 -11.95
CA VAL A 45 -8.68 -1.08 -10.57
C VAL A 45 -8.20 0.26 -10.03
N LEU A 46 -8.88 0.79 -9.01
CA LEU A 46 -8.53 2.08 -8.39
C LEU A 46 -7.57 1.86 -7.22
N GLY A 47 -6.43 2.56 -7.24
CA GLY A 47 -5.31 2.30 -6.33
C GLY A 47 -5.16 3.32 -5.21
N HIS A 48 -4.77 4.55 -5.55
CA HIS A 48 -4.44 5.60 -4.58
C HIS A 48 -5.03 6.93 -5.00
N THR A 49 -5.52 7.72 -4.03
CA THR A 49 -5.95 9.10 -4.23
C THR A 49 -5.04 10.02 -3.44
N GLU A 50 -4.54 11.07 -4.06
CA GLU A 50 -3.71 12.08 -3.42
C GLU A 50 -4.22 13.48 -3.73
N ILE A 51 -4.13 14.39 -2.75
CA ILE A 51 -4.36 15.84 -2.90
C ILE A 51 -3.14 16.56 -2.31
N THR A 52 -2.64 17.58 -3.01
CA THR A 52 -1.53 18.41 -2.54
C THR A 52 -1.89 19.04 -1.20
N GLU A 53 -0.92 19.10 -0.30
CA GLU A 53 -1.14 19.42 1.11
C GLU A 53 -1.81 20.79 1.32
N ASP A 54 -1.38 21.78 0.54
CA ASP A 54 -1.91 23.15 0.52
C ASP A 54 -3.36 23.24 0.05
N GLN A 55 -3.89 22.16 -0.54
CA GLN A 55 -5.24 22.07 -1.08
C GLN A 55 -6.14 21.07 -0.32
N ARG A 56 -5.65 20.42 0.74
CA ARG A 56 -6.42 19.50 1.58
C ARG A 56 -7.48 20.24 2.42
N GLY A 57 -8.47 19.51 2.92
CA GLY A 57 -9.59 20.08 3.69
C GLY A 57 -10.59 20.90 2.85
N ARG A 58 -10.40 20.99 1.53
CA ARG A 58 -11.26 21.77 0.61
C ARG A 58 -12.27 20.91 -0.16
N GLY A 59 -12.42 19.62 0.19
CA GLY A 59 -13.33 18.69 -0.48
C GLY A 59 -12.90 18.23 -1.87
N LEU A 60 -11.65 18.52 -2.28
CA LEU A 60 -11.14 18.21 -3.61
C LEU A 60 -11.00 16.70 -3.89
N ALA A 61 -10.64 15.90 -2.88
CA ALA A 61 -10.61 14.44 -3.02
C ALA A 61 -11.99 13.89 -3.36
N THR A 62 -13.02 14.36 -2.66
CA THR A 62 -14.42 14.01 -2.91
C THR A 62 -14.83 14.40 -4.32
N ALA A 63 -14.49 15.62 -4.76
CA ALA A 63 -14.80 16.09 -6.11
C ALA A 63 -14.14 15.24 -7.21
N LEU A 64 -12.86 14.89 -7.03
CA LEU A 64 -12.13 14.01 -7.94
C LEU A 64 -12.75 12.60 -7.99
N ILE A 65 -12.98 11.98 -6.83
CA ILE A 65 -13.54 10.63 -6.75
C ILE A 65 -14.94 10.61 -7.36
N ASN A 66 -15.79 11.57 -7.02
CA ASN A 66 -17.15 11.68 -7.55
C ASN A 66 -17.13 11.76 -9.09
N ALA A 67 -16.34 12.68 -9.66
CA ALA A 67 -16.23 12.85 -11.11
C ALA A 67 -15.76 11.57 -11.82
N VAL A 68 -14.80 10.86 -11.23
CA VAL A 68 -14.28 9.60 -11.78
C VAL A 68 -15.33 8.49 -11.71
N LEU A 69 -16.05 8.35 -10.60
CA LEU A 69 -17.05 7.30 -10.47
C LEU A 69 -18.28 7.56 -11.34
N ASP A 70 -18.73 8.82 -11.47
CA ASP A 70 -19.82 9.21 -12.38
C ASP A 70 -19.49 8.82 -13.83
N ASP A 71 -18.28 9.15 -14.26
CA ASP A 71 -17.78 8.84 -15.59
C ASP A 71 -17.74 7.32 -15.83
N LEU A 72 -17.22 6.54 -14.87
CA LEU A 72 -17.16 5.08 -15.00
C LEU A 72 -18.53 4.42 -15.02
N ILE A 73 -19.49 4.96 -14.26
CA ILE A 73 -20.90 4.54 -14.34
C ILE A 73 -21.47 4.84 -15.72
N ALA A 74 -21.23 6.05 -16.26
CA ALA A 74 -21.70 6.45 -17.58
C ALA A 74 -21.10 5.60 -18.71
N GLU A 75 -19.84 5.21 -18.59
CA GLU A 75 -19.16 4.29 -19.53
C GLU A 75 -19.58 2.82 -19.35
N GLY A 76 -20.32 2.49 -18.28
CA GLY A 76 -20.66 1.11 -17.93
C GLY A 76 -19.46 0.28 -17.47
N VAL A 77 -18.37 0.93 -17.06
CA VAL A 77 -17.13 0.30 -16.61
C VAL A 77 -17.22 -0.01 -15.13
N ARG A 78 -17.01 -1.27 -14.77
CA ARG A 78 -16.98 -1.71 -13.36
C ARG A 78 -15.62 -1.41 -12.73
N ILE A 79 -15.57 -1.32 -11.40
CA ILE A 79 -14.31 -1.13 -10.67
C ILE A 79 -14.02 -2.23 -9.63
N THR A 80 -12.73 -2.44 -9.40
CA THR A 80 -12.21 -3.03 -8.15
C THR A 80 -11.51 -1.92 -7.37
N ASN A 81 -11.95 -1.67 -6.14
CA ASN A 81 -11.38 -0.59 -5.32
C ASN A 81 -10.36 -1.12 -4.30
N TYR A 82 -9.14 -0.60 -4.36
CA TYR A 82 -8.08 -0.76 -3.35
C TYR A 82 -7.76 0.55 -2.62
N CYS A 83 -8.37 1.66 -3.04
CA CYS A 83 -8.13 2.96 -2.47
C CYS A 83 -8.98 3.19 -1.20
N PRO A 84 -8.37 3.44 -0.03
CA PRO A 84 -9.12 3.77 1.18
C PRO A 84 -9.95 5.05 1.08
N ALA A 85 -9.51 6.02 0.26
CA ALA A 85 -10.25 7.27 0.09
C ALA A 85 -11.56 7.04 -0.68
N VAL A 86 -11.49 6.29 -1.79
CA VAL A 86 -12.67 5.86 -2.56
C VAL A 86 -13.58 4.98 -1.71
N GLU A 87 -13.02 4.10 -0.88
CA GLU A 87 -13.82 3.26 0.02
C GLU A 87 -14.64 4.11 1.00
N ARG A 88 -14.02 5.09 1.65
CA ARG A 88 -14.72 6.03 2.54
C ARG A 88 -15.75 6.89 1.80
N PHE A 89 -15.50 7.20 0.53
CA PHE A 89 -16.47 7.88 -0.32
C PHE A 89 -17.70 7.01 -0.54
N LEU A 90 -17.51 5.76 -0.98
CA LEU A 90 -18.60 4.79 -1.21
C LEU A 90 -19.44 4.52 0.07
N GLN A 91 -18.81 4.52 1.24
CA GLN A 91 -19.52 4.38 2.53
C GLN A 91 -20.46 5.55 2.82
N ARG A 92 -20.09 6.77 2.41
CA ARG A 92 -20.93 7.98 2.57
C ARG A 92 -21.91 8.16 1.42
N HIS A 93 -21.60 7.57 0.27
CA HIS A 93 -22.33 7.68 -0.99
C HIS A 93 -22.72 6.29 -1.51
N PRO A 94 -23.65 5.58 -0.84
CA PRO A 94 -24.03 4.22 -1.18
C PRO A 94 -24.60 4.07 -2.60
N GLU A 95 -25.08 5.16 -3.20
CA GLU A 95 -25.54 5.21 -4.60
C GLU A 95 -24.47 4.78 -5.60
N TYR A 96 -23.18 4.97 -5.28
CA TYR A 96 -22.06 4.59 -6.15
C TYR A 96 -21.64 3.12 -6.02
N VAL A 97 -22.16 2.37 -5.04
CA VAL A 97 -21.81 0.94 -4.87
C VAL A 97 -22.13 0.12 -6.13
N VAL A 98 -23.07 0.59 -6.95
CA VAL A 98 -23.42 -0.02 -8.25
C VAL A 98 -22.24 -0.10 -9.22
N VAL A 99 -21.21 0.73 -9.08
CA VAL A 99 -20.03 0.73 -9.96
C VAL A 99 -19.06 -0.42 -9.64
N LEU A 100 -19.15 -1.02 -8.45
CA LEU A 100 -18.28 -2.11 -8.04
C LEU A 100 -18.53 -3.36 -8.89
N ASP A 101 -17.45 -4.08 -9.23
CA ASP A 101 -17.51 -5.39 -9.83
C ASP A 101 -17.93 -6.42 -8.76
N PRO A 102 -19.11 -7.07 -8.87
CA PRO A 102 -19.57 -8.05 -7.89
C PRO A 102 -18.70 -9.33 -7.85
N LEU A 103 -17.95 -9.62 -8.91
CA LEU A 103 -17.02 -10.76 -8.96
C LEU A 103 -15.63 -10.40 -8.39
N HIS A 104 -15.35 -9.12 -8.18
CA HIS A 104 -14.05 -8.62 -7.70
C HIS A 104 -14.27 -7.51 -6.66
N PRO A 105 -14.81 -7.85 -5.47
CA PRO A 105 -15.21 -6.86 -4.47
C PRO A 105 -14.02 -6.08 -3.89
N PRO A 106 -14.26 -4.88 -3.36
CA PRO A 106 -13.23 -4.08 -2.71
C PRO A 106 -12.62 -4.78 -1.49
N ILE A 107 -11.41 -4.39 -1.09
CA ILE A 107 -10.91 -4.73 0.25
C ILE A 107 -11.78 -3.97 1.26
N GLN A 108 -12.62 -4.69 2.01
CA GLN A 108 -13.33 -4.09 3.15
C GLN A 108 -12.33 -3.73 4.25
N PRO A 109 -12.25 -2.47 4.70
CA PRO A 109 -11.59 -2.16 5.96
C PRO A 109 -12.44 -2.76 7.09
N ARG A 110 -11.78 -3.50 7.99
CA ARG A 110 -12.40 -4.07 9.19
C ARG A 110 -13.23 -3.01 9.94
N SER A 111 -14.44 -3.39 10.36
CA SER A 111 -15.12 -2.71 11.45
C SER A 111 -14.17 -2.59 12.65
N ARG A 112 -13.91 -1.37 13.10
CA ARG A 112 -13.06 -1.10 14.28
C ARG A 112 -13.53 -1.97 15.47
N PRO A 113 -12.63 -2.59 16.24
CA PRO A 113 -12.96 -2.94 17.61
C PRO A 113 -13.39 -1.67 18.35
N ARG A 114 -14.48 -1.74 19.12
CA ARG A 114 -14.95 -0.63 19.97
C ARG A 114 -13.79 -0.07 20.79
N ALA A 115 -13.67 1.25 20.81
CA ALA A 115 -12.67 1.99 21.57
C ALA A 115 -12.67 1.53 23.03
N GLY A 116 -11.62 0.80 23.40
CA GLY A 116 -11.45 0.20 24.72
C GLY A 116 -10.02 -0.24 24.90
N GLY A 117 -9.11 0.72 25.04
CA GLY A 117 -7.71 0.48 25.34
C GLY A 117 -6.82 1.54 24.72
N ARG A 118 -6.36 2.50 25.52
CA ARG A 118 -5.17 3.30 25.19
C ARG A 118 -4.01 2.31 25.10
N GLN A 119 -3.66 1.91 23.87
CA GLN A 119 -2.48 1.09 23.63
C GLN A 119 -1.25 1.94 23.99
N GLN A 120 -0.44 1.39 24.86
CA GLN A 120 0.84 1.90 25.30
C GLN A 120 1.64 2.37 24.07
N MET A 121 1.94 3.67 23.97
CA MET A 121 2.77 4.21 22.89
C MET A 121 4.13 3.50 22.93
N ASP A 122 4.36 2.69 21.91
CA ASP A 122 5.57 1.91 21.71
C ASP A 122 6.79 2.84 21.60
N ARG A 123 7.89 2.50 22.28
CA ARG A 123 9.16 3.26 22.25
C ARG A 123 10.00 2.92 21.00
N SER A 124 9.43 2.22 20.03
CA SER A 124 10.11 1.80 18.81
C SER A 124 10.41 2.95 17.87
N GLY A 125 11.59 2.90 17.25
CA GLY A 125 12.02 3.87 16.25
C GLY A 125 11.20 3.80 14.95
N PRO A 126 11.32 4.81 14.07
CA PRO A 126 10.49 4.92 12.87
C PRO A 126 10.68 3.74 11.89
N LEU A 127 11.88 3.17 11.77
CA LEU A 127 12.09 2.01 10.89
C LEU A 127 11.40 0.77 11.46
N GLN A 128 11.50 0.56 12.78
CA GLN A 128 10.88 -0.58 13.45
C GLN A 128 9.35 -0.56 13.26
N GLN A 129 8.73 0.62 13.39
CA GLN A 129 7.30 0.80 13.19
C GLN A 129 6.86 0.44 11.76
N ILE A 130 7.61 0.86 10.73
CA ILE A 130 7.29 0.53 9.33
C ILE A 130 7.41 -0.97 9.05
N VAL A 131 8.49 -1.61 9.52
CA VAL A 131 8.68 -3.05 9.36
C VAL A 131 7.56 -3.81 10.08
N HIS A 132 7.25 -3.45 11.32
CA HIS A 132 6.19 -4.07 12.09
C HIS A 132 4.81 -3.96 11.43
N ALA A 133 4.48 -2.80 10.85
CA ALA A 133 3.24 -2.61 10.11
C ALA A 133 3.13 -3.53 8.89
N GLN A 134 4.23 -3.70 8.13
CA GLN A 134 4.24 -4.59 6.97
C GLN A 134 4.10 -6.06 7.36
N HIS A 135 4.81 -6.49 8.38
CA HIS A 135 4.68 -7.86 8.89
C HIS A 135 3.30 -8.15 9.44
N SER A 136 2.68 -7.19 10.13
CA SER A 136 1.31 -7.31 10.61
C SER A 136 0.32 -7.51 9.46
N ARG A 137 0.48 -6.78 8.35
CA ARG A 137 -0.32 -6.95 7.13
C ARG A 137 -0.11 -8.33 6.49
N LEU A 138 1.13 -8.81 6.41
CA LEU A 138 1.44 -10.13 5.87
C LEU A 138 0.84 -11.26 6.71
N ARG A 139 0.91 -11.15 8.04
CA ARG A 139 0.27 -12.10 8.97
C ARG A 139 -1.24 -12.10 8.83
N GLU A 140 -1.86 -10.94 8.67
CA GLU A 140 -3.31 -10.86 8.47
C GLU A 140 -3.74 -11.58 7.18
N LEU A 141 -3.01 -11.35 6.08
CA LEU A 141 -3.27 -12.03 4.81
C LEU A 141 -3.07 -13.56 4.95
N ALA A 142 -2.02 -14.00 5.64
CA ALA A 142 -1.76 -15.42 5.91
C ALA A 142 -2.84 -16.06 6.80
N ALA A 143 -3.35 -15.34 7.81
CA ALA A 143 -4.43 -15.85 8.66
C ALA A 143 -5.73 -16.00 7.85
N ARG A 144 -6.08 -15.00 7.03
CA ARG A 144 -7.29 -15.03 6.21
C ARG A 144 -7.24 -16.09 5.11
N SER A 145 -6.06 -16.35 4.52
CA SER A 145 -5.89 -17.39 3.51
C SER A 145 -6.02 -18.81 4.09
N GLN A 146 -5.88 -18.96 5.40
CA GLN A 146 -5.99 -20.24 6.11
C GLN A 146 -7.35 -20.46 6.79
N ASP A 147 -8.23 -19.44 6.81
CA ASP A 147 -9.58 -19.55 7.39
C ASP A 147 -10.39 -20.66 6.67
N PRO A 148 -10.93 -21.66 7.38
CA PRO A 148 -11.73 -22.74 6.79
C PRO A 148 -13.01 -22.27 6.11
N SER A 149 -13.56 -21.11 6.52
CA SER A 149 -14.80 -20.54 5.98
C SER A 149 -14.62 -19.81 4.65
N THR A 150 -13.38 -19.45 4.29
CA THR A 150 -13.08 -18.77 3.03
C THR A 150 -13.26 -19.71 1.84
N ASP A 151 -14.01 -19.30 0.82
CA ASP A 151 -14.18 -20.07 -0.40
C ASP A 151 -12.86 -20.19 -1.20
N GLY A 152 -12.79 -21.16 -2.12
CA GLY A 152 -11.56 -21.46 -2.86
C GLY A 152 -11.07 -20.31 -3.75
N PHE A 153 -11.98 -19.50 -4.31
CA PHE A 153 -11.63 -18.38 -5.18
C PHE A 153 -11.07 -17.21 -4.35
N GLU A 154 -11.77 -16.82 -3.28
CA GLU A 154 -11.31 -15.76 -2.39
C GLU A 154 -10.00 -16.14 -1.70
N ARG A 155 -9.84 -17.41 -1.32
CA ARG A 155 -8.58 -17.94 -0.76
C ARG A 155 -7.41 -17.75 -1.73
N ARG A 156 -7.62 -18.03 -3.02
CA ARG A 156 -6.61 -17.84 -4.06
C ARG A 156 -6.26 -16.36 -4.21
N ARG A 157 -7.26 -15.49 -4.23
CA ARG A 157 -7.06 -14.03 -4.29
C ARG A 157 -6.27 -13.49 -3.11
N ILE A 158 -6.58 -13.91 -1.89
CA ILE A 158 -5.83 -13.52 -0.67
C ILE A 158 -4.40 -14.07 -0.72
N THR A 159 -4.22 -15.31 -1.19
CA THR A 159 -2.88 -15.92 -1.38
C THR A 159 -2.05 -15.12 -2.40
N ASP A 160 -2.69 -14.65 -3.47
CA ASP A 160 -2.04 -13.81 -4.47
C ASP A 160 -1.63 -12.44 -3.92
N GLN A 161 -2.48 -11.84 -3.09
CA GLN A 161 -2.17 -10.60 -2.38
C GLN A 161 -1.00 -10.79 -1.40
N PHE A 162 -1.02 -11.87 -0.61
CA PHE A 162 0.09 -12.22 0.27
C PHE A 162 1.39 -12.34 -0.53
N ALA A 163 1.38 -13.12 -1.62
CA ALA A 163 2.58 -13.34 -2.43
C ALA A 163 3.12 -12.04 -3.05
N ALA A 164 2.23 -11.15 -3.51
CA ALA A 164 2.62 -9.87 -4.07
C ALA A 164 3.20 -8.91 -3.02
N VAL A 165 2.53 -8.75 -1.88
CA VAL A 165 3.00 -7.89 -0.78
C VAL A 165 4.32 -8.41 -0.22
N ALA A 166 4.48 -9.74 -0.09
CA ALA A 166 5.70 -10.37 0.37
C ALA A 166 6.87 -10.14 -0.60
N ALA A 167 6.63 -10.28 -1.91
CA ALA A 167 7.65 -10.02 -2.94
C ALA A 167 8.07 -8.54 -2.97
N GLN A 168 7.10 -7.63 -2.89
CA GLN A 168 7.35 -6.20 -2.83
C GLN A 168 8.19 -5.80 -1.61
N HIS A 169 7.81 -6.34 -0.45
CA HIS A 169 8.53 -6.16 0.82
C HIS A 169 9.97 -6.67 0.70
N ALA A 170 10.16 -7.94 0.33
CA ALA A 170 11.48 -8.55 0.19
C ALA A 170 12.40 -7.76 -0.78
N ALA A 171 11.87 -7.34 -1.92
CA ALA A 171 12.64 -6.54 -2.87
C ALA A 171 13.00 -5.13 -2.34
N ALA A 172 12.11 -4.51 -1.54
CA ALA A 172 12.39 -3.22 -0.91
C ALA A 172 13.44 -3.34 0.19
N VAL A 173 13.37 -4.41 0.99
CA VAL A 173 14.35 -4.75 2.02
C VAL A 173 15.72 -4.99 1.38
N ALA A 174 15.77 -5.76 0.29
CA ALA A 174 17.00 -5.99 -0.47
C ALA A 174 17.60 -4.70 -1.04
N ASP A 175 16.78 -3.72 -1.41
CA ASP A 175 17.26 -2.47 -2.00
C ASP A 175 17.65 -1.42 -0.96
N VAL A 176 16.87 -1.29 0.12
CA VAL A 176 17.01 -0.22 1.10
C VAL A 176 17.78 -0.70 2.33
N LEU A 177 17.25 -1.72 3.03
CA LEU A 177 17.84 -2.18 4.29
C LEU A 177 19.15 -2.92 4.08
N LEU A 178 19.22 -3.84 3.11
CA LEU A 178 20.44 -4.57 2.80
C LEU A 178 21.55 -3.63 2.28
N THR A 179 21.19 -2.66 1.43
CA THR A 179 22.16 -1.65 0.98
C THR A 179 22.66 -0.80 2.14
N ALA A 180 21.79 -0.34 3.04
CA ALA A 180 22.23 0.39 4.23
C ALA A 180 23.08 -0.47 5.15
N ALA A 181 22.70 -1.74 5.37
CA ALA A 181 23.43 -2.68 6.20
C ALA A 181 24.82 -2.99 5.65
N THR A 182 24.98 -3.20 4.34
CA THR A 182 26.31 -3.47 3.76
C THR A 182 27.30 -2.34 4.00
N THR A 183 26.83 -1.10 4.17
CA THR A 183 27.69 0.06 4.50
C THR A 183 27.99 0.20 6.00
N SER A 184 27.21 -0.42 6.88
CA SER A 184 27.25 -0.19 8.34
C SER A 184 27.61 -1.42 9.17
N SER A 185 27.24 -2.63 8.73
CA SER A 185 27.47 -3.93 9.38
C SER A 185 27.50 -5.06 8.33
N GLY A 186 28.72 -5.44 7.90
CA GLY A 186 28.92 -6.43 6.83
C GLY A 186 28.40 -7.83 7.17
N ASP A 187 28.57 -8.26 8.42
CA ASP A 187 28.13 -9.59 8.88
C ASP A 187 26.61 -9.70 8.91
N ASP A 188 25.92 -8.71 9.46
CA ASP A 188 24.44 -8.69 9.49
C ASP A 188 23.86 -8.58 8.06
N ALA A 189 24.54 -7.88 7.16
CA ALA A 189 24.13 -7.77 5.77
C ALA A 189 24.23 -9.10 5.01
N ALA A 190 25.30 -9.87 5.24
CA ALA A 190 25.47 -11.19 4.62
C ALA A 190 24.36 -12.16 5.07
N VAL A 191 24.02 -12.14 6.36
CA VAL A 191 22.95 -12.99 6.90
C VAL A 191 21.57 -12.55 6.38
N LEU A 192 21.30 -11.25 6.32
CA LEU A 192 20.05 -10.72 5.75
C LEU A 192 19.88 -11.12 4.27
N LEU A 193 20.96 -11.09 3.48
CA LEU A 193 20.93 -11.50 2.08
C LEU A 193 20.53 -12.97 1.92
N GLU A 194 21.12 -13.87 2.71
CA GLU A 194 20.78 -15.29 2.65
C GLU A 194 19.33 -15.53 3.08
N ASN A 195 18.90 -14.88 4.17
CA ASN A 195 17.52 -14.96 4.63
C ASN A 195 16.52 -14.45 3.58
N LEU A 196 16.80 -13.36 2.87
CA LEU A 196 15.96 -12.84 1.78
C LEU A 196 15.72 -13.88 0.69
N ARG A 197 16.78 -14.57 0.26
CA ARG A 197 16.67 -15.63 -0.78
C ARG A 197 15.80 -16.79 -0.33
N GLN A 198 15.90 -17.16 0.94
CA GLN A 198 15.08 -18.23 1.52
C GLN A 198 13.62 -17.79 1.63
N PHE A 199 13.37 -16.58 2.15
CA PHE A 199 12.01 -16.03 2.27
C PHE A 199 11.31 -15.91 0.91
N GLU A 200 12.00 -15.48 -0.15
CA GLU A 200 11.43 -15.39 -1.50
C GLU A 200 10.97 -16.73 -2.09
N GLN A 201 11.44 -17.87 -1.58
CA GLN A 201 10.91 -19.18 -1.99
C GLN A 201 9.48 -19.42 -1.49
N ALA A 202 9.11 -18.88 -0.32
CA ALA A 202 7.78 -19.08 0.24
C ALA A 202 6.63 -18.59 -0.67
N PRO A 203 6.59 -17.32 -1.12
CA PRO A 203 5.53 -16.85 -2.02
C PRO A 203 5.55 -17.58 -3.38
N ARG A 204 6.72 -18.06 -3.83
CA ARG A 204 6.85 -18.85 -5.06
C ARG A 204 6.16 -20.21 -4.92
N VAL A 205 6.43 -20.94 -3.84
CA VAL A 205 5.85 -22.27 -3.58
C VAL A 205 4.34 -22.15 -3.32
N LEU A 206 3.92 -21.16 -2.52
CA LEU A 206 2.50 -20.89 -2.26
C LEU A 206 1.71 -20.62 -3.55
N LYS A 207 2.23 -19.75 -4.42
CA LYS A 207 1.60 -19.45 -5.71
C LYS A 207 1.59 -20.69 -6.62
N GLY A 208 2.73 -21.37 -6.76
CA GLY A 208 2.82 -22.58 -7.58
C GLY A 208 1.82 -23.65 -7.16
N ARG A 209 1.68 -23.89 -5.85
CA ARG A 209 0.68 -24.80 -5.30
C ARG A 209 -0.76 -24.35 -5.60
N ALA A 210 -1.09 -23.07 -5.36
CA ALA A 210 -2.43 -22.54 -5.59
C ALA A 210 -2.87 -22.58 -7.06
N TYR A 211 -1.91 -22.59 -7.99
CA TYR A 211 -2.15 -22.60 -9.43
C TYR A 211 -1.91 -23.98 -10.08
N GLY A 212 -1.63 -25.02 -9.28
CA GLY A 212 -1.51 -26.39 -9.76
C GLY A 212 -0.21 -26.71 -10.48
N ASP A 213 0.88 -26.01 -10.15
CA ASP A 213 2.21 -26.32 -10.65
C ASP A 213 2.64 -27.72 -10.20
N ALA A 214 2.90 -28.60 -11.17
CA ALA A 214 3.21 -30.01 -10.97
C ALA A 214 4.38 -30.25 -9.99
N ARG A 215 5.28 -29.28 -9.81
CA ARG A 215 6.40 -29.37 -8.86
C ARG A 215 5.98 -29.29 -7.40
N PHE A 216 4.79 -28.77 -7.11
CA PHE A 216 4.33 -28.44 -5.75
C PHE A 216 2.97 -29.07 -5.38
N LEU A 217 2.38 -29.87 -6.29
CA LEU A 217 1.08 -30.52 -6.08
C LEU A 217 1.11 -31.48 -4.89
N ASP A 218 2.19 -32.24 -4.74
CA ASP A 218 2.34 -33.28 -3.71
C ASP A 218 2.57 -32.72 -2.30
N LEU A 219 2.80 -31.42 -2.15
CA LEU A 219 2.94 -30.79 -0.83
C LEU A 219 1.60 -30.81 -0.08
N SER A 220 1.59 -30.53 1.23
CA SER A 220 0.36 -30.22 1.96
C SER A 220 0.12 -28.72 1.98
N ALA A 221 -1.14 -28.28 1.88
CA ALA A 221 -1.49 -26.86 1.95
C ALA A 221 -1.16 -26.28 3.33
N THR A 222 -1.49 -27.03 4.38
CA THR A 222 -1.20 -26.65 5.77
C THR A 222 0.30 -26.58 6.03
N GLU A 223 1.08 -27.54 5.51
CA GLU A 223 2.53 -27.55 5.72
C GLU A 223 3.22 -26.44 4.93
N THR A 224 2.73 -26.16 3.71
CA THR A 224 3.27 -25.06 2.88
C THR A 224 3.05 -23.71 3.56
N TRP A 225 1.85 -23.46 4.12
CA TRP A 225 1.59 -22.23 4.86
C TRP A 225 2.37 -22.15 6.17
N ARG A 226 2.46 -23.25 6.93
CA ARG A 226 3.28 -23.31 8.15
C ARG A 226 4.74 -22.94 7.88
N GLU A 227 5.30 -23.43 6.78
CA GLU A 227 6.67 -23.10 6.38
C GLU A 227 6.80 -21.64 5.91
N ALA A 228 5.82 -21.12 5.17
CA ALA A 228 5.80 -19.72 4.78
C ALA A 228 5.72 -18.77 5.98
N GLU A 229 4.91 -19.09 6.99
CA GLU A 229 4.81 -18.32 8.24
C GLU A 229 6.09 -18.42 9.08
N ARG A 230 6.74 -19.60 9.11
CA ARG A 230 8.05 -19.77 9.74
C ARG A 230 9.11 -18.87 9.10
N LEU A 231 9.20 -18.90 7.76
CA LEU A 231 10.12 -18.07 6.99
C LEU A 231 9.81 -16.57 7.14
N LEU A 232 8.54 -16.19 7.21
CA LEU A 232 8.13 -14.80 7.47
C LEU A 232 8.59 -14.32 8.86
N ALA A 233 8.39 -15.13 9.91
CA ALA A 233 8.81 -14.79 11.26
C ALA A 233 10.35 -14.73 11.39
N GLU A 234 11.06 -15.62 10.71
CA GLU A 234 12.51 -15.58 10.62
C GLU A 234 12.99 -14.32 9.90
N HIS A 235 12.34 -13.95 8.79
CA HIS A 235 12.62 -12.71 8.06
C HIS A 235 12.45 -11.47 8.93
N GLU A 236 11.33 -11.36 9.66
CA GLU A 236 11.09 -10.24 10.59
C GLU A 236 12.17 -10.14 11.67
N SER A 237 12.64 -11.28 12.18
CA SER A 237 13.66 -11.33 13.23
C SER A 237 14.99 -10.77 12.74
N TRP A 238 15.40 -11.12 11.51
CA TRP A 238 16.61 -10.59 10.89
C TRP A 238 16.48 -9.12 10.52
N GLU A 239 15.34 -8.70 9.98
CA GLU A 239 15.06 -7.29 9.72
C GLU A 239 15.11 -6.46 11.00
N THR A 240 14.50 -6.94 12.08
CA THR A 240 14.49 -6.24 13.37
C THR A 240 15.91 -6.05 13.92
N ARG A 241 16.78 -7.05 13.77
CA ARG A 241 18.20 -6.94 14.14
C ARG A 241 18.91 -5.86 13.31
N VAL A 242 18.78 -5.91 11.99
CA VAL A 242 19.42 -4.95 11.08
C VAL A 242 18.90 -3.53 11.32
N VAL A 243 17.58 -3.35 11.42
CA VAL A 243 16.95 -2.07 11.73
C VAL A 243 17.45 -1.50 13.05
N SER A 244 17.51 -2.31 14.11
CA SER A 244 18.02 -1.86 15.42
C SER A 244 19.51 -1.46 15.36
N GLY A 245 20.29 -2.07 14.48
CA GLY A 245 21.65 -1.63 14.18
C GLY A 245 21.69 -0.28 13.47
N LEU A 246 20.90 -0.16 12.39
CA LEU A 246 20.84 1.06 11.58
C LEU A 246 20.30 2.27 12.36
N GLU A 247 19.29 2.10 13.20
CA GLU A 247 18.74 3.19 14.01
C GLU A 247 19.77 3.73 15.02
N ARG A 248 20.57 2.85 15.62
CA ARG A 248 21.65 3.25 16.54
C ARG A 248 22.75 4.04 15.83
N VAL A 249 23.09 3.66 14.59
CA VAL A 249 24.18 4.30 13.83
C VAL A 249 23.74 5.61 13.18
N ARG A 250 22.50 5.67 12.65
CA ARG A 250 22.02 6.82 11.84
C ARG A 250 21.23 7.85 12.63
N GLY A 251 20.83 7.56 13.88
CA GLY A 251 20.01 8.44 14.70
C GLY A 251 18.59 8.64 14.14
N THR A 252 17.80 9.53 14.76
CA THR A 252 16.36 9.67 14.46
C THR A 252 16.07 10.16 13.05
N GLU A 253 16.79 11.19 12.57
CA GLU A 253 16.57 11.75 11.22
C GLU A 253 16.94 10.76 10.12
N GLY A 254 18.13 10.15 10.20
CA GLY A 254 18.58 9.15 9.23
C GLY A 254 17.72 7.88 9.24
N SER A 255 17.15 7.52 10.39
CA SER A 255 16.18 6.43 10.48
C SER A 255 14.86 6.78 9.81
N THR A 256 14.37 8.01 10.01
CA THR A 256 13.13 8.50 9.38
C THR A 256 13.26 8.56 7.85
N GLU A 257 14.41 9.01 7.35
CA GLU A 257 14.71 9.01 5.92
C GLU A 257 14.70 7.59 5.35
N LEU A 258 15.38 6.64 6.01
CA LEU A 258 15.44 5.26 5.55
C LEU A 258 14.06 4.59 5.61
N ALA A 259 13.23 4.92 6.60
CA ALA A 259 11.89 4.39 6.72
C ALA A 259 10.99 4.88 5.57
N ARG A 260 11.10 6.16 5.20
CA ARG A 260 10.44 6.71 4.00
C ARG A 260 10.93 6.02 2.74
N ALA A 261 12.24 5.84 2.59
CA ALA A 261 12.82 5.18 1.43
C ALA A 261 12.30 3.73 1.30
N LEU A 262 12.22 2.99 2.41
CA LEU A 262 11.68 1.64 2.44
C LEU A 262 10.20 1.60 2.02
N ALA A 263 9.36 2.43 2.64
CA ALA A 263 7.93 2.50 2.34
C ALA A 263 7.67 2.85 0.87
N LYS A 264 8.36 3.88 0.35
CA LYS A 264 8.27 4.26 -1.07
C LYS A 264 8.74 3.12 -1.96
N ARG A 265 9.88 2.51 -1.63
CA ARG A 265 10.49 1.52 -2.51
C ARG A 265 9.60 0.29 -2.69
N GLN A 266 8.97 -0.18 -1.62
CA GLN A 266 8.05 -1.33 -1.62
C GLN A 266 6.97 -1.24 -2.69
N TRP A 267 6.40 -0.07 -2.85
CA TRP A 267 5.37 0.15 -3.85
C TRP A 267 5.84 0.02 -5.30
N SER A 268 7.06 0.50 -5.55
CA SER A 268 7.73 0.39 -6.84
C SER A 268 8.45 -0.96 -7.02
N SER A 269 8.30 -1.92 -6.10
CA SER A 269 9.00 -3.20 -6.16
C SER A 269 8.27 -4.21 -7.08
N PRO A 270 9.00 -5.21 -7.61
CA PRO A 270 8.40 -6.37 -8.28
C PRO A 270 7.36 -7.07 -7.38
N THR A 271 6.30 -7.59 -8.01
CA THR A 271 5.19 -8.28 -7.35
C THR A 271 5.35 -9.80 -7.36
N ARG A 272 6.46 -10.30 -7.91
CA ARG A 272 6.85 -11.71 -7.88
C ARG A 272 8.21 -11.88 -7.22
N PRO A 273 8.43 -13.02 -6.53
CA PRO A 273 9.73 -13.32 -5.96
C PRO A 273 10.74 -13.68 -7.05
N HIS A 274 11.96 -13.17 -6.91
CA HIS A 274 13.05 -13.39 -7.87
C HIS A 274 14.31 -13.92 -7.17
N PRO A 275 14.27 -15.12 -6.56
CA PRO A 275 15.30 -15.63 -5.65
C PRO A 275 16.66 -15.91 -6.30
N ASN A 276 16.69 -16.05 -7.63
CA ASN A 276 17.92 -16.29 -8.37
C ASN A 276 18.49 -15.01 -9.00
N SER A 277 17.83 -13.87 -8.79
CA SER A 277 18.32 -12.59 -9.30
C SER A 277 19.36 -11.99 -8.38
N PRO A 278 20.20 -11.06 -8.86
CA PRO A 278 21.06 -10.30 -7.98
C PRO A 278 20.23 -9.48 -6.98
N HIS A 279 20.45 -9.66 -5.67
CA HIS A 279 19.75 -8.89 -4.62
C HIS A 279 20.50 -7.63 -4.19
N ALA A 280 21.83 -7.62 -4.30
CA ALA A 280 22.69 -6.52 -3.82
C ALA A 280 23.32 -5.70 -4.96
N GLY A 281 23.68 -4.45 -4.64
CA GLY A 281 24.46 -3.58 -5.53
C GLY A 281 23.71 -3.05 -6.75
N VAL A 282 24.47 -2.48 -7.69
CA VAL A 282 23.93 -1.86 -8.93
C VAL A 282 23.22 -2.89 -9.80
N ALA A 283 23.80 -4.09 -9.94
CA ALA A 283 23.21 -5.18 -10.71
C ALA A 283 21.82 -5.58 -10.18
N GLY A 284 21.66 -5.65 -8.85
CA GLY A 284 20.36 -5.96 -8.24
C GLY A 284 19.30 -4.89 -8.45
N ARG A 285 19.70 -3.61 -8.40
CA ARG A 285 18.79 -2.49 -8.70
C ARG A 285 18.24 -2.56 -10.13
N ILE A 286 19.12 -2.81 -11.10
CA ILE A 286 18.74 -2.96 -12.51
C ILE A 286 17.83 -4.17 -12.69
N ALA A 287 18.19 -5.32 -12.10
CA ALA A 287 17.38 -6.53 -12.18
C ALA A 287 15.96 -6.31 -11.65
N ARG A 288 15.80 -5.70 -10.46
CA ARG A 288 14.48 -5.38 -9.90
C ARG A 288 13.68 -4.44 -10.80
N GLN A 289 14.32 -3.44 -11.42
CA GLN A 289 13.62 -2.53 -12.32
C GLN A 289 13.07 -3.26 -13.56
N LEU A 290 13.85 -4.17 -14.13
CA LEU A 290 13.40 -5.00 -15.26
C LEU A 290 12.28 -5.96 -14.83
N TRP A 291 12.43 -6.60 -13.66
CA TRP A 291 11.42 -7.52 -13.13
C TRP A 291 10.10 -6.84 -12.82
N ARG A 292 10.12 -5.62 -12.30
CA ARG A 292 8.90 -4.82 -12.10
C ARG A 292 8.11 -4.65 -13.41
N ILE A 293 8.80 -4.36 -14.52
CA ILE A 293 8.17 -4.17 -15.83
C ILE A 293 7.59 -5.50 -16.33
N ALA A 294 8.36 -6.58 -16.25
CA ALA A 294 7.90 -7.91 -16.63
C ALA A 294 6.69 -8.33 -15.79
N ASP A 295 6.77 -8.19 -14.47
CA ASP A 295 5.73 -8.58 -13.53
C ASP A 295 4.44 -7.79 -13.76
N SER A 296 4.51 -6.49 -14.05
CA SER A 296 3.30 -5.70 -14.35
C SER A 296 2.56 -6.23 -15.57
N THR A 297 3.28 -6.66 -16.61
CA THR A 297 2.65 -7.27 -17.80
C THR A 297 2.03 -8.63 -17.46
N TRP A 298 2.70 -9.43 -16.63
CA TRP A 298 2.18 -10.74 -16.22
C TRP A 298 0.97 -10.63 -15.29
N ASP A 299 0.93 -9.64 -14.41
CA ASP A 299 -0.18 -9.44 -13.49
C ASP A 299 -1.43 -8.89 -14.21
N GLU A 300 -1.24 -8.11 -15.27
CA GLU A 300 -2.30 -7.70 -16.19
C GLU A 300 -2.87 -8.89 -16.95
N LEU A 301 -2.01 -9.77 -17.47
CA LEU A 301 -2.43 -11.01 -18.13
C LEU A 301 -3.15 -11.98 -17.18
N GLU A 302 -2.71 -12.09 -15.93
CA GLU A 302 -3.30 -12.99 -14.93
C GLU A 302 -4.53 -12.40 -14.22
N GLY A 303 -4.89 -11.14 -14.45
CA GLY A 303 -6.09 -10.57 -13.82
C GLY A 303 -5.96 -10.31 -12.31
N ARG A 304 -4.74 -10.24 -11.74
CA ARG A 304 -4.52 -10.27 -10.28
C ARG A 304 -4.99 -9.02 -9.53
N GLY A 305 -5.19 -7.90 -10.22
CA GLY A 305 -5.68 -6.65 -9.63
C GLY A 305 -4.90 -6.24 -8.38
N LEU A 306 -3.58 -6.11 -8.47
CA LEU A 306 -2.70 -5.78 -7.33
C LEU A 306 -2.61 -4.27 -7.10
N PRO A 307 -2.41 -3.81 -5.84
CA PRO A 307 -2.36 -2.40 -5.51
C PRO A 307 -1.09 -1.72 -6.09
N THR A 308 -1.22 -0.44 -6.50
CA THR A 308 -0.15 0.37 -7.13
C THR A 308 0.48 1.37 -6.16
N GLU A 309 1.65 1.87 -6.54
CA GLU A 309 2.39 2.90 -5.81
C GLU A 309 1.59 4.19 -5.57
N PRO A 310 1.47 4.67 -4.31
CA PRO A 310 1.14 6.05 -4.02
C PRO A 310 2.24 6.93 -4.63
N MET A 311 1.83 7.85 -5.51
CA MET A 311 2.75 8.83 -6.05
C MET A 311 3.46 9.63 -4.95
N GLU A 312 4.67 10.12 -5.25
CA GLU A 312 5.41 11.00 -4.35
C GLU A 312 5.13 12.47 -4.74
N HIS A 313 4.55 13.23 -3.81
CA HIS A 313 4.53 14.69 -3.86
C HIS A 313 5.53 15.32 -2.88
N ALA A 314 5.89 16.57 -3.15
CA ALA A 314 7.07 17.30 -2.65
C ALA A 314 7.16 17.55 -1.13
N ASN A 315 6.31 17.00 -0.28
CA ASN A 315 6.26 17.36 1.14
C ASN A 315 6.66 16.20 2.07
N GLN A 316 7.81 16.41 2.72
CA GLN A 316 8.54 15.39 3.47
C GLN A 316 8.00 15.10 4.88
N HIS A 317 6.70 15.19 5.17
CA HIS A 317 6.21 14.93 6.55
C HIS A 317 4.98 13.99 6.69
N THR A 318 4.42 13.45 5.61
CA THR A 318 3.13 12.70 5.72
C THR A 318 3.16 11.25 5.21
N ALA A 319 4.25 10.78 4.60
CA ALA A 319 4.33 9.41 4.06
C ALA A 319 4.18 8.32 5.14
N PHE A 320 4.66 8.60 6.36
CA PHE A 320 4.64 7.65 7.47
C PHE A 320 3.23 7.43 8.05
N SER A 321 2.44 8.49 8.23
CA SER A 321 1.08 8.40 8.76
C SER A 321 0.09 7.83 7.74
N LEU A 322 0.27 8.13 6.45
CA LEU A 322 -0.52 7.55 5.37
C LEU A 322 -0.32 6.03 5.27
N TYR A 323 0.91 5.57 5.50
CA TYR A 323 1.30 4.18 5.45
C TYR A 323 0.89 3.38 6.69
N LEU A 324 0.97 3.97 7.89
CA LEU A 324 0.62 3.30 9.16
C LEU A 324 -0.84 3.50 9.61
N PHE A 325 -1.48 4.63 9.29
CA PHE A 325 -2.74 5.05 9.92
C PHE A 325 -3.84 5.50 8.94
N GLY A 326 -3.53 5.63 7.64
CA GLY A 326 -4.40 6.40 6.74
C GLY A 326 -4.44 7.88 7.13
N THR A 327 -4.96 8.75 6.26
CA THR A 327 -5.04 10.19 6.54
C THR A 327 -5.74 10.47 7.87
N THR A 328 -5.20 11.40 8.66
CA THR A 328 -5.92 12.05 9.76
C THR A 328 -7.14 12.79 9.22
N ASP A 329 -8.21 12.80 10.01
CA ASP A 329 -9.54 13.33 9.69
C ASP A 329 -9.50 14.70 8.98
N ASP A 330 -10.23 14.82 7.86
CA ASP A 330 -10.78 16.11 7.47
C ASP A 330 -11.77 16.50 8.57
N ALA A 331 -11.59 17.66 9.16
CA ALA A 331 -12.51 18.21 10.15
C ALA A 331 -13.93 18.20 9.58
N ASP A 332 -14.84 17.67 10.38
CA ASP A 332 -16.27 17.62 10.13
C ASP A 332 -16.80 19.02 9.76
N PRO A 333 -17.33 19.24 8.54
CA PRO A 333 -17.88 20.53 8.14
C PRO A 333 -19.20 20.86 8.88
N THR A 334 -19.67 19.99 9.77
CA THR A 334 -20.87 20.23 10.61
C THR A 334 -20.56 20.78 12.00
N ALA A 335 -19.28 20.92 12.38
CA ALA A 335 -18.91 21.66 13.58
C ALA A 335 -18.99 23.17 13.30
N GLY A 336 -20.06 23.82 13.79
CA GLY A 336 -20.18 25.27 13.79
C GLY A 336 -19.00 25.95 14.50
N PRO A 337 -18.73 27.24 14.25
CA PRO A 337 -17.56 27.90 14.81
C PRO A 337 -17.67 27.95 16.34
N ASP A 338 -16.78 27.23 17.02
CA ASP A 338 -16.54 27.39 18.45
C ASP A 338 -16.13 28.84 18.70
N THR A 339 -17.05 29.62 19.26
CA THR A 339 -16.77 30.92 19.85
C THR A 339 -15.73 30.76 20.95
N PRO A 340 -14.65 31.56 20.98
CA PRO A 340 -13.67 31.49 22.04
C PRO A 340 -14.31 31.97 23.36
N HIS A 341 -14.54 31.03 24.27
CA HIS A 341 -14.83 31.36 25.66
C HIS A 341 -13.61 32.10 26.25
N THR A 342 -13.78 33.42 26.39
CA THR A 342 -12.85 34.25 27.13
C THR A 342 -12.95 33.85 28.60
N HIS A 343 -11.85 33.32 29.14
CA HIS A 343 -11.66 33.14 30.57
C HIS A 343 -11.64 34.54 31.21
N GLN A 344 -12.76 34.97 31.80
CA GLN A 344 -12.77 36.08 32.74
C GLN A 344 -12.66 35.51 34.15
N ASP A 345 -11.55 35.88 34.78
CA ASP A 345 -11.19 35.62 36.17
C ASP A 345 -11.97 36.61 37.07
N PRO A 346 -12.82 36.17 38.02
CA PRO A 346 -13.42 37.07 38.99
C PRO A 346 -12.66 36.95 40.32
N GLY A 347 -11.83 37.94 40.61
CA GLY A 347 -11.06 37.97 41.85
C GLY A 347 -10.41 39.31 42.17
N ASN A 348 -11.14 40.44 42.14
CA ASN A 348 -10.83 41.56 43.03
C ASN A 348 -11.97 42.59 43.14
N GLN A 349 -12.41 42.78 44.39
CA GLN A 349 -13.19 43.89 44.99
C GLN A 349 -14.67 44.06 44.64
#